data_AF-A0A1H9QK35-F1
#
_entry.id   AF-A0A1H9QK35-F1
#
_cell.length_a   1.000
_cell.length_b   1.000
_cell.length_c   1.000
_cell.angle_alpha   90.00
_cell.angle_beta   90.00
_cell.angle_gamma   90.00
#
_symmetry.space_group_name_H-M   'P 1'
#
loop_
_entity.id
_entity.type
_entity.pdbx_description
1 polymer ?
#
loop_
_entity_poly.entity_id
_entity_poly.type
_entity_poly.pdbx_seq_one_letter_code
_entity_poly.pdbx_strand_id
1 'polypeptide(L)'
;MMRKIAGRPAVITGAASGIGRSLAQRLSRLGSPVVIADVDAVGLGETAASLRGPVLSRVLDVRDAEDVGRFAAEVRAWLDLPLAAVFNNAGVATSTTVLNSVPEDDSWLFDINYWGVVNGTRAFLPQLVEQNYGVVVNTSSVYGLLGIPKNSAYCAAKFAVRGFTDSLRQELRGTGVSAVTVHPGGIKTNIVRARSCAARASPPSPCTPAASRPTSSATPASTPIPTGRAARWSSSPRTSTRSRSPPRTGRPRSSTAASSGARRGSWSDRTPTCSTRSRASPRRTTSA
;
A
#
# COMPACT_ATOMS: atom_id res chain seq x y z
N MET A 1 14.62 14.91 15.50
CA MET A 1 15.75 13.97 15.63
C MET A 1 15.79 13.07 14.39
N MET A 2 16.93 12.98 13.71
CA MET A 2 17.07 12.19 12.47
C MET A 2 17.11 10.69 12.80
N ARG A 3 16.23 9.90 12.18
CA ARG A 3 16.06 8.47 12.49
C ARG A 3 17.13 7.65 11.75
N LYS A 4 17.98 6.91 12.46
CA LYS A 4 19.06 6.09 11.86
C LYS A 4 18.55 4.71 11.44
N ILE A 5 18.54 4.44 10.14
CA ILE A 5 18.24 3.09 9.59
C ILE A 5 19.52 2.23 9.51
N ALA A 6 20.66 2.86 9.21
CA ALA A 6 21.95 2.16 9.09
C ALA A 6 22.33 1.47 10.40
N GLY A 7 22.79 0.22 10.29
CA GLY A 7 23.14 -0.63 11.43
C GLY A 7 21.94 -1.19 12.20
N ARG A 8 20.71 -0.94 11.74
CA ARG A 8 19.49 -1.49 12.33
C ARG A 8 18.71 -2.36 11.34
N PRO A 9 17.90 -3.32 11.84
CA PRO A 9 17.18 -4.24 10.99
C PRO A 9 16.18 -3.55 10.05
N ALA A 10 16.04 -4.09 8.84
CA ALA A 10 15.06 -3.63 7.87
C ALA A 10 14.42 -4.80 7.11
N VAL A 11 13.10 -4.71 6.90
CA VAL A 11 12.33 -5.67 6.09
C VAL A 11 12.08 -5.08 4.72
N ILE A 12 12.28 -5.87 3.66
CA ILE A 12 12.12 -5.44 2.27
C ILE A 12 11.33 -6.50 1.49
N THR A 13 10.16 -6.13 0.99
CA THR A 13 9.41 -6.95 0.02
C THR A 13 9.78 -6.58 -1.42
N GLY A 14 9.63 -7.50 -2.37
CA GLY A 14 10.07 -7.26 -3.75
C GLY A 14 11.59 -7.23 -3.87
N ALA A 15 12.27 -7.99 -3.02
CA ALA A 15 13.73 -7.95 -2.86
C ALA A 15 14.49 -8.79 -3.89
N ALA A 16 13.82 -9.64 -4.68
CA ALA A 16 14.48 -10.50 -5.65
C ALA A 16 15.11 -9.72 -6.80
N SER A 17 14.75 -8.45 -7.04
CA SER A 17 15.34 -7.66 -8.13
C SER A 17 15.26 -6.14 -7.92
N GLY A 18 15.79 -5.38 -8.87
CA GLY A 18 15.55 -3.93 -9.00
C GLY A 18 15.90 -3.12 -7.76
N ILE A 19 14.96 -2.24 -7.35
CA ILE A 19 15.12 -1.34 -6.20
C ILE A 19 15.26 -2.13 -4.90
N GLY A 20 14.45 -3.18 -4.70
CA GLY A 20 14.47 -3.99 -3.49
C GLY A 20 15.82 -4.68 -3.28
N ARG A 21 16.36 -5.35 -4.32
CA ARG A 21 17.69 -5.96 -4.29
C ARG A 21 18.78 -4.93 -3.99
N SER A 22 18.75 -3.79 -4.69
CA SER A 22 19.75 -2.72 -4.53
C SER A 22 19.71 -2.10 -3.12
N LEU A 23 18.51 -1.94 -2.57
CA LEU A 23 18.29 -1.45 -1.22
C LEU A 23 18.82 -2.44 -0.18
N ALA A 24 18.51 -3.73 -0.33
CA ALA A 24 19.01 -4.79 0.54
C ALA A 24 20.53 -4.81 0.58
N GLN A 25 21.18 -4.79 -0.59
CA GLN A 25 22.63 -4.75 -0.72
C GLN A 25 23.23 -3.50 -0.05
N ARG A 26 22.60 -2.33 -0.24
CA ARG A 26 23.08 -1.09 0.37
C ARG A 26 22.97 -1.11 1.89
N LEU A 27 21.83 -1.55 2.43
CA LEU A 27 21.62 -1.62 3.89
C LEU A 27 22.56 -2.64 4.54
N SER A 28 22.71 -3.80 3.92
CA SER A 28 23.67 -4.82 4.36
C SER A 28 25.12 -4.28 4.39
N ARG A 29 25.56 -3.54 3.37
CA ARG A 29 26.89 -2.88 3.37
C ARG A 29 27.04 -1.83 4.48
N LEU A 30 25.94 -1.26 4.95
CA LEU A 30 25.90 -0.34 6.09
C LEU A 30 25.78 -1.05 7.44
N GLY A 31 25.90 -2.38 7.47
CA GLY A 31 25.87 -3.20 8.69
C GLY A 31 24.47 -3.48 9.23
N SER A 32 23.41 -3.19 8.47
CA SER A 32 22.05 -3.54 8.88
C SER A 32 21.79 -5.05 8.70
N PRO A 33 21.18 -5.72 9.69
CA PRO A 33 20.48 -6.99 9.45
C PRO A 33 19.37 -6.79 8.42
N VAL A 34 19.26 -7.67 7.43
CA VAL A 34 18.27 -7.49 6.36
C VAL A 34 17.34 -8.68 6.29
N VAL A 35 16.05 -8.40 6.34
CA VAL A 35 15.00 -9.37 6.04
C VAL A 35 14.51 -9.10 4.62
N ILE A 36 14.58 -10.10 3.75
CA ILE A 36 14.18 -10.00 2.35
C ILE A 36 13.06 -10.98 2.02
N ALA A 37 12.07 -10.50 1.26
CA ALA A 37 10.95 -11.31 0.82
C ALA A 37 10.59 -11.04 -0.64
N ASP A 38 10.27 -12.11 -1.37
CA ASP A 38 9.81 -12.05 -2.76
C ASP A 38 9.11 -13.36 -3.16
N VAL A 39 8.33 -13.33 -4.23
CA VAL A 39 7.72 -14.54 -4.82
C VAL A 39 8.72 -15.30 -5.71
N ASP A 40 9.70 -14.60 -6.29
CA ASP A 40 10.76 -15.21 -7.10
C ASP A 40 11.86 -15.81 -6.20
N ALA A 41 11.76 -17.11 -5.93
CA ALA A 41 12.70 -17.84 -5.09
C ALA A 41 14.14 -17.81 -5.61
N VAL A 42 14.34 -17.84 -6.93
CA VAL A 42 15.68 -17.86 -7.54
C VAL A 42 16.32 -16.49 -7.40
N GLY A 43 15.63 -15.43 -7.82
CA GLY A 43 16.12 -14.06 -7.69
C GLY A 43 16.30 -13.63 -6.23
N LEU A 44 15.48 -14.18 -5.31
CA LEU A 44 15.64 -13.98 -3.88
C LEU A 44 16.90 -14.67 -3.34
N GLY A 45 17.17 -15.91 -3.76
CA GLY A 45 18.39 -16.64 -3.41
C GLY A 45 19.67 -15.93 -3.89
N GLU A 46 19.69 -15.44 -5.13
CA GLU A 46 20.77 -14.60 -5.64
C GLU A 46 20.98 -13.34 -4.80
N THR A 47 19.87 -12.72 -4.39
CA THR A 47 19.93 -11.52 -3.55
C THR A 47 20.53 -11.86 -2.19
N ALA A 48 20.03 -12.90 -1.52
CA ALA A 48 20.53 -13.37 -0.22
C ALA A 48 22.04 -13.64 -0.26
N ALA A 49 22.51 -14.36 -1.28
CA ALA A 49 23.93 -14.68 -1.47
C ALA A 49 24.81 -13.42 -1.68
N SER A 50 24.25 -12.30 -2.14
CA SER A 50 24.97 -11.05 -2.32
C SER A 50 25.05 -10.17 -1.06
N LEU A 51 24.33 -10.53 0.00
CA LEU A 51 24.27 -9.77 1.25
C LEU A 51 25.36 -10.23 2.23
N ARG A 52 25.79 -9.29 3.06
CA ARG A 52 26.73 -9.46 4.18
C ARG A 52 25.99 -9.33 5.50
N GLY A 53 26.43 -10.08 6.51
CA GLY A 53 25.83 -10.03 7.86
C GLY A 53 24.55 -10.85 7.97
N PRO A 54 23.75 -10.62 9.03
CA PRO A 54 22.53 -11.39 9.29
C PRO A 54 21.47 -11.17 8.22
N VAL A 55 20.97 -12.27 7.64
CA VAL A 55 19.93 -12.26 6.61
C VAL A 55 18.85 -13.27 6.96
N LEU A 56 17.60 -12.84 6.87
CA LEU A 56 16.44 -13.72 6.84
C LEU A 56 15.78 -13.59 5.47
N SER A 57 15.68 -14.69 4.72
CA SER A 57 15.05 -14.70 3.39
C SER A 57 13.79 -15.56 3.40
N ARG A 58 12.67 -15.02 2.91
CA ARG A 58 11.39 -15.72 2.86
C ARG A 58 10.76 -15.62 1.47
N VAL A 59 10.44 -16.76 0.87
CA VAL A 59 9.55 -16.77 -0.31
C VAL A 59 8.14 -16.42 0.17
N LEU A 60 7.57 -15.34 -0.35
CA LEU A 60 6.33 -14.76 0.17
C LEU A 60 5.56 -14.05 -0.95
N ASP A 61 4.27 -14.37 -1.06
CA ASP A 61 3.32 -13.58 -1.83
C ASP A 61 2.66 -12.53 -0.93
N VAL A 62 2.90 -11.26 -1.23
CA VAL A 62 2.38 -10.14 -0.43
C VAL A 62 0.84 -10.03 -0.46
N ARG A 63 0.17 -10.71 -1.40
CA ARG A 63 -1.29 -10.76 -1.48
C ARG A 63 -1.90 -11.62 -0.39
N ASP A 64 -1.18 -12.62 0.11
CA ASP A 64 -1.64 -13.51 1.18
C ASP A 64 -1.43 -12.82 2.54
N ALA A 65 -2.50 -12.20 3.05
CA ALA A 65 -2.47 -11.48 4.31
C ALA A 65 -2.10 -12.38 5.52
N GLU A 66 -2.50 -13.65 5.49
CA GLU A 66 -2.21 -14.59 6.58
C GLU A 66 -0.73 -14.97 6.57
N ASP A 67 -0.17 -15.28 5.39
CA ASP A 67 1.25 -15.60 5.28
C ASP A 67 2.15 -14.40 5.58
N VAL A 68 1.74 -13.19 5.18
CA VAL A 68 2.43 -11.95 5.58
C VAL A 68 2.38 -11.75 7.10
N GLY A 69 1.28 -12.13 7.76
CA GLY A 69 1.17 -12.14 9.21
C GLY A 69 2.13 -13.13 9.88
N ARG A 70 2.20 -14.37 9.37
CA ARG A 70 3.17 -15.38 9.85
C ARG A 70 4.61 -14.93 9.65
N PHE A 71 4.91 -14.33 8.49
CA PHE A 71 6.21 -13.76 8.19
C PHE A 71 6.58 -12.64 9.17
N ALA A 72 5.65 -11.75 9.52
CA ALA A 72 5.92 -10.72 10.52
C ALA A 72 6.24 -11.30 11.91
N ALA A 73 5.57 -12.39 12.31
CA ALA A 73 5.88 -13.10 13.55
C ALA A 73 7.26 -13.77 13.51
N GLU A 74 7.61 -14.41 12.39
CA GLU A 74 8.94 -14.99 12.14
C GLU A 74 10.04 -13.93 12.24
N VAL A 75 9.84 -12.78 11.60
CA VAL A 75 10.75 -11.64 11.69
C VAL A 75 10.89 -11.17 13.13
N ARG A 76 9.78 -10.97 13.85
CA ARG A 76 9.82 -10.54 15.26
C ARG A 76 10.66 -11.48 16.12
N ALA A 77 10.57 -12.79 15.89
CA ALA A 77 11.34 -13.80 16.63
C ALA A 77 12.84 -13.83 16.25
N TRP A 78 13.17 -13.48 15.00
CA TRP A 78 14.54 -13.48 14.49
C TRP A 78 15.35 -12.22 14.87
N LEU A 79 14.67 -11.12 15.22
CA LEU A 79 15.30 -9.82 15.46
C LEU A 79 15.93 -9.69 16.85
N ASP A 80 17.23 -9.39 16.90
CA ASP A 80 17.94 -9.01 18.14
C ASP A 80 17.87 -7.51 18.44
N LEU A 81 17.45 -6.69 17.48
CA LEU A 81 17.41 -5.22 17.57
C LEU A 81 16.04 -4.68 17.13
N PRO A 82 15.62 -3.50 17.62
CA PRO A 82 14.38 -2.86 17.18
C PRO A 82 14.32 -2.65 15.67
N LEU A 83 13.22 -3.06 15.05
CA LEU A 83 13.02 -2.98 13.60
C LEU A 83 13.00 -1.51 13.15
N ALA A 84 13.94 -1.10 12.30
CA ALA A 84 14.03 0.31 11.91
C ALA A 84 13.13 0.67 10.75
N ALA A 85 12.94 -0.22 9.78
CA ALA A 85 12.19 0.09 8.58
C ALA A 85 11.48 -1.12 7.98
N VAL A 86 10.29 -0.89 7.44
CA VAL A 86 9.52 -1.83 6.63
C VAL A 86 9.34 -1.21 5.26
N PHE A 87 9.95 -1.79 4.24
CA PHE A 87 9.87 -1.35 2.86
C PHE A 87 8.87 -2.23 2.11
N ASN A 88 7.64 -1.72 1.97
CA ASN A 88 6.64 -2.30 1.09
C ASN A 88 6.98 -1.87 -0.35
N ASN A 89 7.80 -2.68 -1.01
CA ASN A 89 8.39 -2.38 -2.33
C ASN A 89 7.92 -3.33 -3.44
N ALA A 90 7.41 -4.53 -3.11
CA ALA A 90 6.84 -5.43 -4.11
C ALA A 90 5.82 -4.72 -5.02
N GLY A 91 5.91 -4.99 -6.32
CA GLY A 91 5.01 -4.38 -7.28
C GLY A 91 5.24 -4.83 -8.72
N VAL A 92 4.16 -4.74 -9.50
CA VAL A 92 4.11 -5.11 -10.93
C VAL A 92 3.51 -3.96 -11.74
N ALA A 93 3.72 -3.97 -13.05
CA ALA A 93 3.12 -3.00 -13.96
C ALA A 93 2.54 -3.69 -15.19
N THR A 94 1.36 -3.24 -15.61
CA THR A 94 0.74 -3.59 -16.89
C THR A 94 0.67 -2.33 -17.74
N SER A 95 0.70 -2.50 -19.07
CA SER A 95 0.44 -1.40 -19.99
C SER A 95 -0.55 -1.82 -21.06
N THR A 96 -1.76 -1.29 -20.94
CA THR A 96 -2.90 -1.52 -21.83
C THR A 96 -3.84 -0.32 -21.75
N THR A 97 -4.60 -0.06 -22.82
CA THR A 97 -5.68 0.93 -22.77
C THR A 97 -6.83 0.40 -21.92
N VAL A 98 -7.63 1.29 -21.33
CA VAL A 98 -8.85 0.89 -20.57
C VAL A 98 -9.78 0.05 -21.44
N LEU A 99 -9.90 0.38 -22.74
CA LEU A 99 -10.73 -0.38 -23.68
C LEU A 99 -10.27 -1.83 -23.87
N ASN A 100 -8.97 -2.09 -23.74
CA ASN A 100 -8.36 -3.39 -23.99
C ASN A 100 -7.82 -4.04 -22.71
N SER A 101 -8.13 -3.50 -21.53
CA SER A 101 -7.67 -4.09 -20.28
C SER A 101 -8.49 -5.33 -19.95
N VAL A 102 -7.82 -6.29 -19.35
CA VAL A 102 -8.42 -7.53 -18.87
C VAL A 102 -8.66 -7.32 -17.37
N PRO A 103 -9.91 -7.40 -16.89
CA PRO A 103 -10.23 -7.12 -15.48
C PRO A 103 -9.39 -7.93 -14.48
N GLU A 104 -9.02 -9.15 -14.85
CA GLU A 104 -8.19 -10.05 -14.05
C GLU A 104 -6.74 -9.52 -13.90
N ASP A 105 -6.16 -8.95 -14.96
CA ASP A 105 -4.84 -8.32 -14.90
C ASP A 105 -4.87 -7.05 -14.04
N ASP A 106 -5.94 -6.26 -14.14
CA ASP A 106 -6.13 -5.05 -13.33
C ASP A 106 -6.28 -5.41 -11.84
N SER A 107 -7.05 -6.46 -11.53
CA SER A 107 -7.24 -6.97 -10.17
C SER A 107 -5.93 -7.53 -9.60
N TRP A 108 -5.24 -8.39 -10.35
CA TRP A 108 -3.94 -8.92 -9.98
C TRP A 108 -2.92 -7.82 -9.67
N LEU A 109 -2.84 -6.82 -10.55
CA LEU A 109 -1.97 -5.67 -10.34
C LEU A 109 -2.32 -4.93 -9.05
N PHE A 110 -3.61 -4.69 -8.79
CA PHE A 110 -4.06 -3.96 -7.62
C PHE A 110 -3.81 -4.75 -6.33
N ASP A 111 -4.02 -6.07 -6.37
CA ASP A 111 -3.75 -6.97 -5.25
C ASP A 111 -2.28 -6.94 -4.85
N ILE A 112 -1.35 -6.94 -5.81
CA ILE A 112 0.08 -6.82 -5.48
C ILE A 112 0.43 -5.40 -5.05
N ASN A 113 0.09 -4.40 -5.86
CA ASN A 113 0.61 -3.04 -5.68
C ASN A 113 -0.02 -2.28 -4.51
N TYR A 114 -1.30 -2.52 -4.23
CA TYR A 114 -2.03 -1.85 -3.16
C TYR A 114 -2.27 -2.79 -1.99
N TRP A 115 -2.92 -3.94 -2.18
CA TRP A 115 -3.19 -4.84 -1.06
C TRP A 115 -1.92 -5.41 -0.45
N GLY A 116 -0.88 -5.69 -1.24
CA GLY A 116 0.44 -6.05 -0.72
C GLY A 116 1.04 -5.00 0.23
N VAL A 117 0.86 -3.70 -0.09
CA VAL A 117 1.28 -2.59 0.79
C VAL A 117 0.45 -2.55 2.07
N VAL A 118 -0.86 -2.73 1.96
CA VAL A 118 -1.78 -2.73 3.11
C VAL A 118 -1.47 -3.90 4.04
N ASN A 119 -1.27 -5.10 3.49
CA ASN A 119 -0.96 -6.33 4.23
C ASN A 119 0.36 -6.18 4.98
N GLY A 120 1.43 -5.77 4.30
CA GLY A 120 2.73 -5.54 4.93
C GLY A 120 2.66 -4.47 6.02
N THR A 121 1.95 -3.35 5.75
CA THR A 121 1.75 -2.31 6.76
C THR A 121 1.01 -2.87 7.99
N ARG A 122 -0.12 -3.56 7.81
CA ARG A 122 -0.92 -4.10 8.92
C ARG A 122 -0.17 -5.14 9.75
N ALA A 123 0.65 -5.98 9.11
CA ALA A 123 1.39 -7.02 9.80
C ALA A 123 2.54 -6.47 10.66
N PHE A 124 3.28 -5.48 10.17
CA PHE A 124 4.45 -4.96 10.89
C PHE A 124 4.17 -3.74 11.76
N LEU A 125 3.13 -2.95 11.48
CA LEU A 125 2.86 -1.71 12.21
C LEU A 125 2.66 -1.90 13.73
N PRO A 126 1.98 -2.96 14.23
CA PRO A 126 1.84 -3.18 15.66
C PRO A 126 3.18 -3.23 16.39
N GLN A 127 4.16 -3.97 15.84
CA GLN A 127 5.50 -4.06 16.41
C GLN A 127 6.21 -2.71 16.42
N LEU A 128 6.09 -1.92 15.34
CA LEU A 128 6.73 -0.60 15.25
C LEU A 128 6.16 0.38 16.30
N VAL A 129 4.85 0.35 16.50
CA VAL A 129 4.16 1.20 17.49
C VAL A 129 4.51 0.76 18.91
N GLU A 130 4.50 -0.55 19.18
CA GLU A 130 4.88 -1.13 20.48
C GLU A 130 6.30 -0.70 20.90
N GLN A 131 7.26 -0.71 19.97
CA GLN A 131 8.63 -0.29 20.25
C GLN A 131 8.85 1.25 20.15
N ASN A 132 7.80 2.03 19.87
CA ASN A 132 7.84 3.50 19.73
C ASN A 132 8.92 3.99 18.74
N TYR A 133 9.19 3.20 17.70
CA TYR A 133 10.30 3.43 16.78
C TYR A 133 10.09 2.74 15.45
N GLY A 134 10.55 3.38 14.38
CA GLY A 134 10.66 2.79 13.04
C GLY A 134 9.94 3.60 11.97
N VAL A 135 10.00 3.12 10.74
CA VAL A 135 9.35 3.77 9.59
C VAL A 135 8.73 2.74 8.65
N VAL A 136 7.50 2.99 8.23
CA VAL A 136 6.87 2.30 7.11
C VAL A 136 7.18 3.09 5.84
N VAL A 137 7.79 2.45 4.86
CA VAL A 137 8.14 3.05 3.57
C VAL A 137 7.37 2.33 2.47
N ASN A 138 6.42 3.04 1.86
CA ASN A 138 5.55 2.50 0.83
C ASN A 138 6.00 3.01 -0.55
N THR A 139 6.24 2.07 -1.47
CA THR A 139 6.73 2.38 -2.81
C THR A 139 5.57 2.67 -3.75
N SER A 140 5.32 3.96 -3.98
CA SER A 140 4.41 4.44 -5.02
C SER A 140 5.16 4.54 -6.36
N SER A 141 4.86 5.56 -7.16
CA SER A 141 5.51 5.91 -8.42
C SER A 141 5.21 7.38 -8.73
N VAL A 142 5.95 7.99 -9.66
CA VAL A 142 5.49 9.22 -10.34
C VAL A 142 4.09 9.04 -10.96
N TYR A 143 3.68 7.81 -11.30
CA TYR A 143 2.33 7.50 -11.79
C TYR A 143 1.27 7.47 -10.66
N GLY A 144 1.70 7.59 -9.40
CA GLY A 144 0.83 7.88 -8.25
C GLY A 144 0.65 9.39 -8.00
N LEU A 145 1.22 10.24 -8.86
CA LEU A 145 1.08 11.69 -8.82
C LEU A 145 0.33 12.24 -10.04
N LEU A 146 0.39 11.54 -11.17
CA LEU A 146 -0.24 11.94 -12.43
C LEU A 146 -0.66 10.72 -13.26
N GLY A 147 -1.69 10.89 -14.09
CA GLY A 147 -2.19 9.85 -14.98
C GLY A 147 -1.37 9.74 -16.26
N ILE A 148 -1.01 8.52 -16.65
CA ILE A 148 -0.29 8.23 -17.89
C ILE A 148 -1.14 7.35 -18.81
N PRO A 149 -1.24 7.68 -20.12
CA PRO A 149 -1.96 6.84 -21.07
C PRO A 149 -1.51 5.38 -21.02
N LYS A 150 -2.46 4.46 -21.20
CA LYS A 150 -2.24 3.01 -21.20
C LYS A 150 -1.71 2.42 -19.87
N ASN A 151 -1.88 3.13 -18.74
CA ASN A 151 -1.41 2.69 -17.42
C ASN A 151 -2.48 2.93 -16.34
N SER A 152 -3.77 2.84 -16.69
CA SER A 152 -4.90 3.19 -15.80
C SER A 152 -4.87 2.43 -14.47
N ALA A 153 -4.77 1.10 -14.49
CA ALA A 153 -4.74 0.28 -13.28
C ALA A 153 -3.50 0.55 -12.43
N TYR A 154 -2.33 0.71 -13.07
CA TYR A 154 -1.10 1.05 -12.38
C TYR A 154 -1.16 2.43 -11.71
N CYS A 155 -1.65 3.45 -12.43
CA CYS A 155 -1.91 4.77 -11.87
C CYS A 155 -2.87 4.65 -10.67
N ALA A 156 -4.03 4.01 -10.84
CA ALA A 156 -5.01 3.85 -9.78
C ALA A 156 -4.41 3.23 -8.51
N ALA A 157 -3.69 2.12 -8.64
CA ALA A 157 -3.03 1.45 -7.51
C ALA A 157 -1.99 2.37 -6.84
N LYS A 158 -1.16 3.08 -7.62
CA LYS A 158 -0.10 3.94 -7.06
C LYS A 158 -0.65 5.25 -6.44
N PHE A 159 -1.77 5.76 -6.94
CA PHE A 159 -2.56 6.81 -6.27
C PHE A 159 -3.16 6.30 -4.94
N ALA A 160 -3.70 5.08 -4.94
CA ALA A 160 -4.24 4.46 -3.72
C ALA A 160 -3.16 4.28 -2.64
N VAL A 161 -1.96 3.80 -3.02
CA VAL A 161 -0.81 3.71 -2.09
C VAL A 161 -0.46 5.08 -1.49
N ARG A 162 -0.47 6.14 -2.29
CA ARG A 162 -0.22 7.51 -1.80
C ARG A 162 -1.28 7.93 -0.78
N GLY A 163 -2.55 7.81 -1.14
CA GLY A 163 -3.66 8.20 -0.26
C GLY A 163 -3.65 7.42 1.06
N PHE A 164 -3.46 6.10 0.99
CA PHE A 164 -3.32 5.24 2.16
C PHE A 164 -2.18 5.68 3.08
N THR A 165 -1.00 5.92 2.51
CA THR A 165 0.19 6.28 3.30
C THR A 165 0.07 7.69 3.89
N ASP A 166 -0.60 8.62 3.19
CA ASP A 166 -0.86 9.97 3.68
C ASP A 166 -1.85 9.97 4.86
N SER A 167 -2.89 9.12 4.83
CA SER A 167 -3.80 8.89 5.96
C SER A 167 -3.05 8.29 7.15
N LEU A 168 -2.30 7.20 6.92
CA LEU A 168 -1.51 6.54 7.96
C LEU A 168 -0.55 7.50 8.65
N ARG A 169 0.06 8.43 7.90
CA ARG A 169 0.95 9.44 8.48
C ARG A 169 0.24 10.35 9.50
N GLN A 170 -1.05 10.62 9.31
CA GLN A 170 -1.84 11.38 10.29
C GLN A 170 -2.09 10.57 11.56
N GLU A 171 -2.39 9.28 11.40
CA GLU A 171 -2.65 8.34 12.51
C GLU A 171 -1.42 8.12 13.39
N LEU A 172 -0.22 8.15 12.81
CA LEU A 172 1.04 7.90 13.54
C LEU A 172 1.60 9.12 14.29
N ARG A 173 0.87 10.24 14.33
CA ARG A 173 1.32 11.41 15.10
C ARG A 173 1.36 11.08 16.59
N GLY A 174 2.55 11.20 17.17
CA GLY A 174 2.78 10.93 18.60
C GLY A 174 3.21 9.50 18.94
N THR A 175 3.27 8.57 17.97
CA THR A 175 3.59 7.14 18.23
C THR A 175 5.08 6.78 18.07
N GLY A 176 5.94 7.77 17.78
CA GLY A 176 7.37 7.55 17.47
C GLY A 176 7.64 6.83 16.14
N VAL A 177 6.60 6.37 15.45
CA VAL A 177 6.66 5.75 14.12
C VAL A 177 6.37 6.80 13.05
N SER A 178 6.79 6.56 11.81
CA SER A 178 6.43 7.41 10.67
C SER A 178 6.09 6.59 9.45
N ALA A 179 5.31 7.17 8.55
CA ALA A 179 4.99 6.60 7.25
C ALA A 179 5.48 7.54 6.14
N VAL A 180 6.20 6.98 5.17
CA VAL A 180 6.80 7.70 4.04
C VAL A 180 6.37 7.04 2.74
N THR A 181 5.94 7.86 1.78
CA THR A 181 5.68 7.42 0.41
C THR A 181 6.86 7.82 -0.45
N VAL A 182 7.41 6.88 -1.22
CA VAL A 182 8.44 7.18 -2.23
C VAL A 182 7.83 7.11 -3.63
N HIS A 183 8.24 8.02 -4.51
CA HIS A 183 7.71 8.14 -5.88
C HIS A 183 8.83 8.02 -6.92
N PRO A 184 9.37 6.81 -7.17
CA PRO A 184 10.40 6.64 -8.17
C PRO A 184 9.92 6.99 -9.59
N GLY A 185 10.81 7.58 -10.38
CA GLY A 185 10.64 7.82 -11.82
C GLY A 185 10.97 6.59 -12.66
N GLY A 186 11.26 6.79 -13.95
CA GLY A 186 11.72 5.72 -14.84
C GLY A 186 13.07 5.15 -14.40
N ILE A 187 13.05 4.06 -13.64
CA ILE A 187 14.25 3.34 -13.20
C ILE A 187 14.35 2.03 -13.99
N LYS A 188 15.55 1.72 -14.50
CA LYS A 188 15.85 0.43 -15.13
C LYS A 188 15.71 -0.69 -14.09
N THR A 189 14.51 -1.24 -13.99
CA THR A 189 14.16 -2.35 -13.09
C THR A 189 13.39 -3.41 -13.86
N ASN A 190 13.20 -4.58 -13.25
CA ASN A 190 12.47 -5.66 -13.85
C ASN A 190 10.93 -5.48 -13.83
N ILE A 191 10.42 -4.33 -13.35
CA ILE A 191 8.97 -4.09 -13.21
C ILE A 191 8.22 -4.18 -14.55
N VAL A 192 8.91 -3.92 -15.66
CA VAL A 192 8.37 -4.05 -17.03
C VAL A 192 8.34 -5.51 -17.50
N ARG A 193 9.18 -6.39 -16.96
CA ARG A 193 9.25 -7.82 -17.31
C ARG A 193 8.30 -8.67 -16.46
N ALA A 194 7.94 -8.21 -15.26
CA ALA A 194 6.90 -8.80 -14.42
C ALA A 194 5.49 -8.51 -14.97
N ARG A 195 5.30 -8.67 -16.28
CA ARG A 195 4.00 -8.74 -16.95
C ARG A 195 3.54 -10.19 -16.85
N SER A 196 2.26 -10.40 -16.58
CA SER A 196 1.63 -11.72 -16.51
C SER A 196 2.06 -12.57 -17.71
N CYS A 197 2.81 -13.66 -17.45
CA CYS A 197 3.14 -14.67 -18.47
C CYS A 197 1.93 -15.56 -18.81
N ALA A 198 0.77 -15.31 -18.19
CA ALA A 198 -0.46 -16.07 -18.40
C ALA A 198 -1.20 -15.70 -19.70
N ALA A 199 -0.75 -14.69 -20.45
CA ALA A 199 -1.33 -14.34 -21.75
C ALA A 199 -0.39 -14.70 -22.91
N ARG A 200 -0.62 -15.89 -23.47
CA ARG A 200 -0.24 -16.36 -24.83
C ARG A 200 1.26 -16.59 -25.08
N ALA A 201 1.67 -17.84 -24.88
CA ALA A 201 2.65 -18.45 -25.78
C ALA A 201 2.02 -18.55 -27.18
N SER A 202 2.38 -17.62 -28.06
CA SER A 202 2.31 -17.83 -29.51
C SER A 202 3.63 -17.36 -30.08
N PRO A 203 4.34 -18.19 -30.86
CA PRO A 203 5.67 -17.86 -31.35
C PRO A 203 5.61 -16.64 -32.28
N PRO A 204 6.67 -15.81 -32.34
CA PRO A 204 6.74 -14.71 -33.29
C PRO A 204 6.71 -15.29 -34.71
N SER A 205 5.70 -14.93 -35.50
CA SER A 205 5.70 -15.19 -36.94
C SER A 205 6.89 -14.45 -37.56
N PRO A 206 7.72 -15.10 -38.40
CA PRO A 206 8.85 -14.42 -39.02
C PRO A 206 8.36 -13.31 -39.95
N CYS A 207 9.01 -12.16 -39.82
CA CYS A 207 8.78 -10.97 -40.64
C CYS A 207 9.20 -11.26 -42.09
N THR A 208 8.24 -11.44 -42.98
CA THR A 208 8.51 -11.56 -44.43
C THR A 208 8.94 -10.20 -44.98
N PRO A 209 10.05 -10.09 -45.74
CA PRO A 209 10.44 -8.82 -46.34
C PRO A 209 9.39 -8.39 -47.38
N ALA A 210 9.00 -7.12 -47.32
CA ALA A 210 8.04 -6.52 -48.23
C ALA A 210 8.49 -6.67 -49.69
N ALA A 211 7.70 -7.37 -50.50
CA ALA A 211 7.83 -7.36 -51.95
C ALA A 211 7.44 -5.97 -52.49
N SER A 212 8.32 -5.42 -53.32
CA SER A 212 8.17 -4.15 -54.04
C SER A 212 6.88 -4.11 -54.86
N ARG A 213 6.01 -3.12 -54.58
CA ARG A 213 4.91 -2.74 -55.49
C ARG A 213 5.38 -1.62 -56.42
N PRO A 214 5.12 -1.71 -57.74
CA PRO A 214 5.47 -0.66 -58.68
C PRO A 214 4.59 0.58 -58.46
N THR A 215 5.21 1.73 -58.62
CA THR A 215 4.61 3.07 -58.62
C THR A 215 3.66 3.22 -59.81
N SER A 216 2.40 3.58 -59.53
CA SER A 216 1.56 4.28 -60.51
C SER A 216 1.06 5.59 -59.91
N SER A 217 1.29 6.64 -60.68
CA SER A 217 0.92 8.03 -60.47
C SER A 217 -0.59 8.23 -60.47
N ALA A 218 -1.12 8.87 -59.42
CA ALA A 218 -2.42 9.51 -59.47
C ALA A 218 -2.39 10.79 -58.60
N THR A 219 -2.61 11.92 -59.27
CA THR A 219 -2.73 13.28 -58.74
C THR A 219 -3.87 13.40 -57.71
N PRO A 220 -3.73 14.13 -56.59
CA PRO A 220 -4.85 14.40 -55.72
C PRO A 220 -5.62 15.64 -56.19
N ALA A 221 -6.89 15.47 -56.57
CA ALA A 221 -7.85 16.54 -56.66
C ALA A 221 -8.33 16.92 -55.26
N SER A 222 -8.21 18.20 -54.93
CA SER A 222 -8.64 18.83 -53.69
C SER A 222 -10.17 18.97 -53.62
N THR A 223 -10.78 18.43 -52.57
CA THR A 223 -12.19 18.71 -52.22
C THR A 223 -12.23 19.41 -50.84
N PRO A 224 -12.92 20.56 -50.70
CA PRO A 224 -12.93 21.33 -49.47
C PRO A 224 -13.86 20.74 -48.39
N ILE A 225 -13.41 20.88 -47.14
CA ILE A 225 -14.14 20.53 -45.91
C ILE A 225 -15.24 21.58 -45.65
N PRO A 226 -16.51 21.20 -45.39
CA PRO A 226 -17.52 22.13 -44.92
C PRO A 226 -17.30 22.45 -43.44
N THR A 227 -17.07 23.73 -43.12
CA THR A 227 -17.05 24.26 -41.75
C THR A 227 -18.49 24.34 -41.20
N GLY A 228 -18.88 23.34 -40.42
CA GLY A 228 -20.17 23.28 -39.71
C GLY A 228 -20.05 23.63 -38.24
N ARG A 229 -20.53 24.82 -37.88
CA ARG A 229 -21.07 25.29 -36.58
C ARG A 229 -20.55 24.64 -35.27
N ALA A 230 -19.82 25.45 -34.52
CA ALA A 230 -19.62 25.28 -33.08
C ALA A 230 -20.96 25.21 -32.33
N ALA A 231 -21.19 24.11 -31.61
CA ALA A 231 -22.26 23.99 -30.63
C ALA A 231 -21.96 24.88 -29.43
N ARG A 232 -22.63 26.03 -29.37
CA ARG A 232 -22.61 26.97 -28.26
C ARG A 232 -23.39 26.36 -27.08
N TRP A 233 -22.70 25.92 -26.04
CA TRP A 233 -23.31 25.62 -24.75
C TRP A 233 -23.82 26.92 -24.13
N SER A 234 -25.15 27.12 -24.13
CA SER A 234 -25.79 28.24 -23.44
C SER A 234 -26.09 27.84 -22.00
N SER A 235 -25.30 28.35 -21.06
CA SER A 235 -25.65 28.38 -19.65
C SER A 235 -26.67 29.51 -19.42
N SER A 236 -27.92 29.16 -19.09
CA SER A 236 -28.91 30.15 -18.63
C SER A 236 -28.56 30.65 -17.23
N PRO A 237 -28.50 31.97 -16.98
CA PRO A 237 -28.40 32.52 -15.64
C PRO A 237 -29.80 32.61 -15.01
N ARG A 238 -30.01 31.98 -13.84
CA ARG A 238 -31.14 32.34 -12.96
C ARG A 238 -30.67 33.42 -11.99
N THR A 239 -31.18 34.62 -12.20
CA THR A 239 -31.08 35.76 -11.27
C THR A 239 -32.18 35.69 -10.21
N SER A 240 -31.72 35.88 -8.97
CA SER A 240 -32.31 36.62 -7.85
C SER A 240 -33.71 36.27 -7.32
N THR A 241 -33.77 36.01 -6.01
CA THR A 241 -34.35 37.01 -5.09
C THR A 241 -33.55 37.05 -3.79
N ARG A 242 -33.36 38.28 -3.31
CA ARG A 242 -32.59 38.70 -2.14
C ARG A 242 -33.63 39.31 -1.20
N SER A 243 -33.70 38.88 0.06
CA SER A 243 -34.31 39.68 1.13
C SER A 243 -33.27 39.93 2.21
N ARG A 244 -33.14 41.19 2.61
CA ARG A 244 -32.23 41.68 3.66
C ARG A 244 -33.02 41.92 4.96
N SER A 245 -32.30 41.75 6.07
CA SER A 245 -32.61 41.71 7.50
C SER A 245 -33.10 43.02 8.14
N PRO A 246 -33.42 43.03 9.46
CA PRO A 246 -32.49 43.68 10.41
C PRO A 246 -32.38 43.01 11.82
N PRO A 247 -31.49 43.52 12.72
CA PRO A 247 -30.89 42.78 13.86
C PRO A 247 -31.41 43.21 15.25
N ARG A 248 -31.09 42.46 16.30
CA ARG A 248 -31.11 42.89 17.73
C ARG A 248 -30.26 41.91 18.59
N THR A 249 -29.03 42.27 18.98
CA THR A 249 -28.61 42.90 20.26
C THR A 249 -28.99 42.14 21.54
N GLY A 250 -27.97 41.80 22.34
CA GLY A 250 -28.15 41.62 23.80
C GLY A 250 -27.41 40.43 24.41
N ARG A 251 -26.18 40.67 24.86
CA ARG A 251 -25.56 39.90 25.97
C ARG A 251 -25.76 40.73 27.24
N PRO A 252 -25.91 40.08 28.41
CA PRO A 252 -24.90 40.34 29.44
C PRO A 252 -24.44 39.07 30.17
N ARG A 253 -23.30 39.23 30.86
CA ARG A 253 -22.61 38.29 31.75
C ARG A 253 -23.27 38.29 33.14
N SER A 254 -23.18 37.18 33.88
CA SER A 254 -22.40 37.01 35.14
C SER A 254 -22.97 35.94 36.08
N SER A 255 -22.06 35.13 36.68
CA SER A 255 -22.05 34.54 38.04
C SER A 255 -23.31 33.83 38.60
N THR A 256 -23.28 32.71 39.32
CA THR A 256 -22.45 32.30 40.47
C THR A 256 -22.76 30.83 40.77
N ALA A 257 -21.86 30.15 41.49
CA ALA A 257 -22.03 28.80 42.03
C ALA A 257 -23.13 28.70 43.11
N ALA A 258 -23.75 27.51 43.27
CA ALA A 258 -23.88 26.77 44.53
C ALA A 258 -24.94 25.64 44.44
N SER A 259 -24.43 24.40 44.65
CA SER A 259 -24.94 23.27 45.44
C SER A 259 -26.44 22.99 45.70
N SER A 260 -26.69 21.67 45.81
CA SER A 260 -27.81 20.94 46.43
C SER A 260 -29.07 20.83 45.55
N GLY A 261 -29.77 19.71 45.42
CA GLY A 261 -29.67 18.37 45.99
C GLY A 261 -30.95 17.61 45.60
N ALA A 262 -30.91 16.27 45.73
CA ALA A 262 -32.03 15.33 45.73
C ALA A 262 -32.52 14.68 44.39
N ARG A 263 -32.05 13.44 44.22
CA ARG A 263 -32.81 12.17 44.06
C ARG A 263 -33.88 12.06 42.96
N ARG A 264 -33.70 11.11 42.03
CA ARG A 264 -34.30 9.74 41.99
C ARG A 264 -34.13 9.15 40.58
N GLY A 265 -33.78 7.86 40.48
CA GLY A 265 -33.86 7.10 39.23
C GLY A 265 -32.79 6.01 39.08
N SER A 266 -32.88 4.96 39.89
CA SER A 266 -32.08 3.73 39.78
C SER A 266 -32.63 2.81 38.69
N TRP A 267 -31.81 2.35 37.76
CA TRP A 267 -32.02 1.11 37.01
C TRP A 267 -30.79 0.22 37.18
N SER A 268 -31.06 -1.00 37.64
CA SER A 268 -30.15 -1.96 38.27
C SER A 268 -29.34 -2.81 37.30
N ASP A 269 -28.09 -3.07 37.68
CA ASP A 269 -27.22 -4.16 37.24
C ASP A 269 -27.87 -5.54 37.39
N ARG A 270 -27.55 -6.45 36.45
CA ARG A 270 -27.58 -7.91 36.68
C ARG A 270 -26.42 -8.59 35.95
N THR A 271 -25.35 -8.87 36.70
CA THR A 271 -24.46 -10.02 36.49
C THR A 271 -24.90 -11.17 37.40
N PRO A 272 -24.91 -12.45 36.97
CA PRO A 272 -25.07 -13.57 37.88
C PRO A 272 -23.69 -14.08 38.36
N THR A 273 -23.50 -14.06 39.68
CA THR A 273 -22.35 -14.66 40.37
C THR A 273 -22.53 -16.15 40.61
N CYS A 274 -21.40 -16.85 40.50
CA CYS A 274 -21.12 -18.21 40.94
C CYS A 274 -21.42 -18.42 42.44
N SER A 275 -21.93 -19.59 42.82
CA SER A 275 -22.01 -20.03 44.22
C SER A 275 -21.23 -21.34 44.43
N THR A 276 -20.36 -21.31 45.43
CA THR A 276 -19.50 -22.38 45.92
C THR A 276 -20.15 -23.13 47.09
N ARG A 277 -19.88 -24.45 47.21
CA ARG A 277 -19.70 -25.21 48.47
C ARG A 277 -19.33 -26.66 48.11
N SER A 278 -18.61 -27.48 48.89
CA SER A 278 -17.36 -27.38 49.66
C SER A 278 -17.11 -28.80 50.21
N ARG A 279 -15.86 -29.28 50.19
CA ARG A 279 -15.28 -30.46 50.91
C ARG A 279 -15.80 -31.85 50.45
N ALA A 280 -15.06 -32.96 50.47
CA ALA A 280 -13.82 -33.39 51.14
C ALA A 280 -13.12 -34.48 50.29
N SER A 281 -11.81 -34.69 50.51
CA SER A 281 -10.99 -35.83 50.02
C SER A 281 -10.93 -36.90 51.13
N PRO A 282 -10.66 -38.22 50.88
CA PRO A 282 -9.28 -38.67 50.61
C PRO A 282 -9.09 -39.95 49.73
N ARG A 283 -7.88 -40.04 49.15
CA ARG A 283 -6.97 -41.20 48.93
C ARG A 283 -7.42 -42.55 48.31
N ARG A 284 -6.66 -42.92 47.26
CA ARG A 284 -5.99 -44.21 46.90
C ARG A 284 -6.81 -45.52 46.90
N THR A 285 -6.78 -46.26 45.78
CA THR A 285 -5.97 -47.50 45.60
C THR A 285 -5.99 -47.98 44.13
N THR A 286 -4.96 -48.76 43.82
CA THR A 286 -4.47 -49.36 42.57
C THR A 286 -5.27 -50.57 42.05
N SER A 287 -4.86 -51.03 40.86
CA SER A 287 -5.00 -52.38 40.23
C SER A 287 -6.37 -52.68 39.58
N ALA A 288 -6.46 -53.27 38.38
CA ALA A 288 -5.55 -54.14 37.62
C ALA A 288 -5.35 -53.68 36.16
#